data_AF-A0A850R4M3-F1
#
_entry.id   AF-A0A850R4M3-F1
#
_cell.length_a   1.000
_cell.length_b   1.000
_cell.length_c   1.000
_cell.angle_alpha   90.00
_cell.angle_beta   90.00
_cell.angle_gamma   90.00
#
_symmetry.space_group_name_H-M   'P 1'
#
loop_
_entity.id
_entity.type
_entity.pdbx_description
1 polymer ?
#
loop_
_entity_poly.entity_id
_entity_poly.type
_entity_poly.pdbx_seq_one_letter_code
_entity_poly.pdbx_strand_id
1 'polypeptide(L)'
;GGELFNGQTEQAVRLRAELLAIAQEVGAESVDQVIYAWVRQLPSKPLAIIGSGKIERVRSALASQKIQLTREQWYRIWVASKGHGVP
;
A
#
# COMPACT_ATOMS: atom_id res chain seq x y z
N GLY A 1 -8.08 -5.99 5.12
CA GLY A 1 -8.57 -5.69 3.75
C GLY A 1 -9.74 -4.73 3.81
N GLY A 2 -10.91 -5.18 4.26
CA GLY A 2 -12.14 -4.35 4.27
C GLY A 2 -12.03 -3.04 5.06
N GLU A 3 -11.39 -3.03 6.22
CA GLU A 3 -11.22 -1.81 7.03
C GLU A 3 -10.29 -0.76 6.41
N LEU A 4 -9.36 -1.15 5.53
CA LEU A 4 -8.50 -0.16 4.87
C LEU A 4 -9.28 0.62 3.79
N PHE A 5 -10.21 -0.04 3.12
CA PHE A 5 -11.03 0.56 2.07
C PHE A 5 -12.29 1.25 2.61
N ASN A 6 -12.92 0.68 3.64
CA ASN A 6 -14.22 1.12 4.14
C ASN A 6 -14.18 1.60 5.59
N GLY A 7 -13.04 1.50 6.28
CA GLY A 7 -12.91 1.95 7.66
C GLY A 7 -12.94 3.47 7.77
N GLN A 8 -13.64 3.94 8.81
CA GLN A 8 -13.79 5.35 9.15
C GLN A 8 -12.94 5.77 10.35
N THR A 9 -12.09 4.88 10.87
CA THR A 9 -11.15 5.25 11.94
C THR A 9 -10.16 6.29 11.43
N GLU A 10 -9.70 7.19 12.30
CA GLU A 10 -8.70 8.20 11.94
C GLU A 10 -7.46 7.57 11.30
N GLN A 11 -7.02 6.43 11.81
CA GLN A 11 -5.93 5.64 11.24
C GLN A 11 -6.21 5.22 9.79
N ALA A 12 -7.40 4.67 9.51
CA ALA A 12 -7.78 4.23 8.17
C ALA A 12 -7.88 5.43 7.20
N VAL A 13 -8.41 6.56 7.66
CA VAL A 13 -8.51 7.80 6.86
C VAL A 13 -7.12 8.35 6.52
N ARG A 14 -6.23 8.50 7.52
CA ARG A 14 -4.85 8.98 7.31
C ARG A 14 -4.07 8.04 6.39
N LEU A 15 -4.13 6.73 6.63
CA LEU A 15 -3.44 5.75 5.81
C LEU A 15 -3.93 5.77 4.36
N ARG A 16 -5.25 5.86 4.15
CA ARG A 16 -5.82 5.95 2.80
C ARG A 16 -5.41 7.23 2.08
N ALA A 17 -5.40 8.37 2.78
CA ALA A 17 -4.92 9.63 2.21
C ALA A 17 -3.45 9.54 1.79
N GLU A 18 -2.60 8.96 2.64
CA GLU A 18 -1.18 8.79 2.35
C GLU A 18 -0.94 7.85 1.16
N LEU A 19 -1.66 6.73 1.11
CA LEU A 19 -1.56 5.79 0.00
C LEU A 19 -2.01 6.40 -1.34
N LEU A 20 -3.01 7.29 -1.32
CA LEU A 20 -3.45 8.02 -2.51
C LEU A 20 -2.40 9.05 -2.97
N ALA A 21 -1.77 9.76 -2.04
CA ALA A 21 -0.68 10.70 -2.37
C ALA A 21 0.49 9.96 -3.02
N ILE A 22 0.94 8.85 -2.42
CA ILE A 22 2.02 8.04 -2.97
C ILE A 22 1.63 7.41 -4.31
N ALA A 23 0.36 6.98 -4.48
CA ALA A 23 -0.11 6.47 -5.76
C ALA A 23 0.08 7.49 -6.89
N GLN A 24 -0.21 8.76 -6.63
CA GLN A 24 0.03 9.84 -7.60
C GLN A 24 1.53 10.05 -7.87
N GLU A 25 2.36 10.07 -6.82
CA GLU A 25 3.81 10.26 -6.94
C GLU A 25 4.50 9.18 -7.79
N VAL A 26 4.04 7.93 -7.68
CA VAL A 26 4.66 6.77 -8.35
C VAL A 26 3.92 6.33 -9.62
N GLY A 27 2.86 7.05 -10.01
CA GLY A 27 2.04 6.72 -11.17
C GLY A 27 1.27 5.40 -11.04
N ALA A 28 0.88 5.03 -9.83
CA ALA A 28 0.05 3.85 -9.59
C ALA A 28 -1.40 4.10 -9.99
N GLU A 29 -2.04 3.11 -10.62
CA GLU A 29 -3.44 3.19 -11.03
C GLU A 29 -4.39 2.94 -9.85
N SER A 30 -3.89 2.34 -8.77
CA SER A 30 -4.69 2.04 -7.58
C SER A 30 -3.85 1.96 -6.31
N VAL A 31 -4.51 2.18 -5.17
CA VAL A 31 -3.94 1.99 -3.84
C VAL A 31 -3.49 0.53 -3.61
N ASP A 32 -4.19 -0.44 -4.21
CA ASP A 32 -3.80 -1.86 -4.16
C ASP A 32 -2.37 -2.04 -4.70
N GLN A 33 -2.04 -1.40 -5.83
CA GLN A 33 -0.70 -1.48 -6.41
C GLN A 33 0.37 -0.93 -5.46
N VAL A 34 0.10 0.20 -4.79
CA VAL A 34 1.03 0.77 -3.79
C VAL A 34 1.22 -0.17 -2.59
N ILE A 35 0.14 -0.80 -2.10
CA ILE A 35 0.22 -1.76 -1.00
C ILE A 35 1.06 -2.97 -1.38
N TYR A 36 0.83 -3.54 -2.57
CA TYR A 36 1.61 -4.68 -3.06
C TYR A 36 3.10 -4.31 -3.23
N ALA A 37 3.40 -3.11 -3.73
CA ALA A 37 4.77 -2.61 -3.83
C ALA A 37 5.42 -2.45 -2.44
N TRP A 38 4.70 -1.90 -1.47
CA TRP A 38 5.17 -1.71 -0.09
C TRP A 38 5.48 -3.02 0.61
N VAL A 39 4.60 -4.01 0.51
CA VAL A 39 4.79 -5.36 1.09
C VAL A 39 5.98 -6.07 0.44
N ARG A 40 6.11 -6.02 -0.88
CA ARG A 40 7.19 -6.67 -1.62
C ARG A 40 8.58 -6.13 -1.24
N GLN A 41 8.69 -4.86 -0.90
CA GLN A 41 9.95 -4.22 -0.51
C GLN A 41 10.41 -4.57 0.91
N LEU A 42 9.64 -5.37 1.67
CA LEU A 42 10.11 -5.91 2.94
C LEU A 42 11.35 -6.80 2.73
N PRO A 43 12.38 -6.70 3.62
CA PRO A 43 13.60 -7.49 3.51
C PRO A 43 13.37 -9.00 3.50
N SER A 44 12.27 -9.45 4.11
CA SER A 44 11.86 -10.85 4.20
C SER A 44 11.31 -11.43 2.89
N LYS A 45 11.16 -10.63 1.83
CA LYS A 45 10.61 -11.03 0.51
C LYS A 45 9.29 -11.85 0.64
N PRO A 46 8.25 -11.27 1.25
CA PRO A 46 7.01 -11.99 1.50
C PRO A 46 6.29 -12.38 0.20
N LEU A 47 5.69 -13.57 0.20
CA LEU A 47 4.76 -13.98 -0.85
C LEU A 47 3.36 -13.47 -0.51
N ALA A 48 2.90 -12.47 -1.26
CA ALA A 48 1.55 -11.91 -1.06
C ALA A 48 0.48 -12.93 -1.49
N ILE A 49 -0.26 -13.49 -0.54
CA ILE A 49 -1.43 -14.33 -0.83
C ILE A 49 -2.61 -13.41 -1.18
N ILE A 50 -3.06 -13.47 -2.43
CA ILE A 50 -4.19 -12.67 -2.91
C ILE A 50 -5.48 -13.41 -2.56
N GLY A 51 -6.02 -13.14 -1.36
CA GLY A 51 -7.22 -13.80 -0.83
C GLY A 51 -8.55 -13.37 -1.45
N SER A 52 -8.59 -12.88 -2.70
CA SER A 52 -9.85 -12.52 -3.36
C SER A 52 -10.03 -13.32 -4.63
N GLY A 53 -11.20 -13.93 -4.84
CA GLY A 53 -11.62 -14.51 -6.12
C GLY A 53 -11.81 -13.49 -7.26
N LYS A 54 -11.29 -12.27 -7.12
CA LYS A 54 -11.39 -11.19 -8.10
C LYS A 54 -10.08 -11.11 -8.88
N ILE A 55 -10.15 -11.43 -10.18
CA ILE A 55 -9.00 -11.41 -11.09
C ILE A 55 -8.33 -10.03 -11.16
N GLU A 56 -9.09 -8.96 -10.96
CA GLU A 56 -8.57 -7.58 -10.95
C GLU A 56 -7.50 -7.32 -9.88
N ARG A 57 -7.56 -8.04 -8.74
CA ARG A 57 -6.51 -7.93 -7.72
C ARG A 57 -5.22 -8.63 -8.12
N VAL A 58 -5.33 -9.73 -8.88
CA VAL A 58 -4.16 -10.39 -9.47
C VAL A 58 -3.49 -9.47 -10.49
N ARG A 59 -4.27 -8.83 -11.36
CA ARG A 59 -3.75 -7.84 -12.32
C ARG A 59 -3.06 -6.67 -11.62
N SER A 60 -3.67 -6.13 -10.56
CA SER A 60 -3.07 -5.06 -9.75
C SER A 60 -1.76 -5.49 -9.08
N ALA A 61 -1.70 -6.70 -8.52
CA ALA A 61 -0.46 -7.23 -7.95
C ALA A 61 0.65 -7.38 -8.99
N LEU A 62 0.33 -7.84 -10.21
CA LEU A 62 1.30 -7.91 -11.31
C LEU A 62 1.77 -6.52 -11.73
N ALA A 63 0.86 -5.56 -11.91
CA ALA A 63 1.20 -4.18 -12.29
C ALA A 63 2.10 -3.51 -11.24
N SER A 64 1.89 -3.80 -9.96
CA SER A 64 2.70 -3.25 -8.86
C SER A 64 4.19 -3.61 -8.92
N GLN A 65 4.57 -4.65 -9.67
CA GLN A 65 5.98 -5.04 -9.79
C GLN A 65 6.86 -3.94 -10.41
N LYS A 66 6.24 -3.06 -11.21
CA LYS A 66 6.90 -1.92 -11.86
C LYS A 66 7.04 -0.70 -10.93
N ILE A 67 6.34 -0.69 -9.79
CA ILE A 67 6.36 0.42 -8.84
C ILE A 67 7.53 0.24 -7.88
N GLN A 68 8.42 1.22 -7.85
CA GLN A 68 9.52 1.28 -6.91
C GLN A 68 9.28 2.44 -5.94
N LEU A 69 8.94 2.13 -4.69
CA LEU A 69 8.90 3.14 -3.64
C LEU A 69 10.32 3.51 -3.23
N THR A 70 10.53 4.80 -2.95
CA THR A 70 11.69 5.28 -2.21
C THR A 70 11.61 4.86 -0.74
N ARG A 71 12.73 4.90 -0.02
CA ARG A 71 12.73 4.65 1.43
C ARG A 71 11.79 5.60 2.17
N GLU A 72 11.79 6.87 1.79
CA GLU A 72 10.92 7.89 2.39
C GLU A 72 9.44 7.55 2.21
N GLN A 73 9.01 7.25 0.98
CA GLN A 73 7.63 6.81 0.69
C GLN A 73 7.26 5.54 1.47
N TRP A 74 8.19 4.60 1.58
CA TRP A 74 7.98 3.38 2.36
C TRP A 74 7.71 3.67 3.84
N TYR A 75 8.50 4.58 4.44
CA TYR A 75 8.32 5.01 5.82
C TYR A 75 7.07 5.87 6.04
N ARG A 76 6.70 6.72 5.07
CA ARG A 76 5.45 7.51 5.13
C ARG A 76 4.22 6.61 5.29
N ILE A 77 4.15 5.50 4.56
CA ILE A 77 3.09 4.49 4.72
C ILE A 77 3.10 3.90 6.14
N TRP A 78 4.29 3.55 6.65
CA TRP A 78 4.43 3.01 8.01
C TRP A 78 3.97 4.00 9.09
N VAL A 79 4.37 5.27 8.99
CA VAL A 79 3.99 6.35 9.92
C VAL A 79 2.48 6.60 9.88
N ALA A 80 1.89 6.70 8.68
CA ALA A 80 0.45 6.89 8.52
C ALA A 80 -0.35 5.74 9.16
N SER A 81 0.16 4.51 9.01
CA SER A 81 -0.39 3.31 9.64
C SER A 81 -0.23 3.32 11.17
N LYS A 82 0.95 3.62 11.72
CA LYS A 82 1.20 3.57 13.17
C LYS A 82 0.66 4.76 13.96
N GLY A 83 0.45 5.90 13.31
CA GLY A 83 -0.10 7.11 13.95
C GLY A 83 0.89 7.89 14.83
N HIS A 84 2.16 7.49 14.86
CA HIS A 84 3.26 8.24 15.45
C HIS A 84 4.51 8.07 14.58
N GLY A 85 5.43 9.05 14.62
CA GLY A 85 6.70 9.00 13.90
C GLY A 85 7.56 7.82 14.31
N VAL A 86 8.50 7.43 13.43
CA VAL A 86 9.56 6.47 13.74
C VAL A 86 10.42 7.08 14.87
N PRO A 87 10.70 6.37 15.97
CA PRO A 87 11.65 6.84 16.99
C PRO A 87 13.06 7.03 16.46
#